data_AF-A0A2D6XDH7-F1
#
_entry.id   AF-A0A2D6XDH7-F1
#
_cell.length_a   1.000
_cell.length_b   1.000
_cell.length_c   1.000
_cell.angle_alpha   90.00
_cell.angle_beta   90.00
_cell.angle_gamma   90.00
#
_symmetry.space_group_name_H-M   'P 1'
#
loop_
_entity.id
_entity.type
_entity.pdbx_description
1 polymer ?
#
loop_
_entity_poly.entity_id
_entity_poly.type
_entity_poly.pdbx_seq_one_letter_code
_entity_poly.pdbx_strand_id
1 'polypeptide(L)'
;MHAALRKEFENLKSLSKEKGVSISLMETMVEHVIFVSSGKKLVCLAIQEGKIHNMLNCFRVNLKKWEWAEAEGFNLEEGIPDSLSEEILIKLNTPDEYLSYLGLL
;
A
#
# COMPACT_ATOMS: atom_id res chain seq x y z
N MET A 1 -13.37 5.56 -0.63
CA MET A 1 -12.07 5.93 -0.04
C MET A 1 -12.25 6.83 1.18
N HIS A 2 -11.70 6.43 2.32
CA HIS A 2 -11.71 7.17 3.59
C HIS A 2 -11.05 8.56 3.47
N ALA A 3 -11.57 9.57 4.18
CA ALA A 3 -11.14 10.97 4.05
C ALA A 3 -9.64 11.20 4.34
N ALA A 4 -9.08 10.51 5.32
CA ALA A 4 -7.66 10.61 5.64
C ALA A 4 -6.75 10.01 4.54
N LEU A 5 -7.18 8.94 3.85
CA LEU A 5 -6.44 8.41 2.70
C LEU A 5 -6.49 9.36 1.51
N ARG A 6 -7.64 10.01 1.28
CA ARG A 6 -7.77 11.06 0.26
C ARG A 6 -6.78 12.20 0.51
N LYS A 7 -6.72 12.69 1.76
CA LYS A 7 -5.79 13.75 2.15
C LYS A 7 -4.34 13.31 1.95
N GLU A 8 -4.00 12.10 2.39
CA GLU A 8 -2.65 11.56 2.25
C GLU A 8 -2.25 11.44 0.77
N PHE A 9 -3.13 10.92 -0.09
CA PHE A 9 -2.85 10.83 -1.51
C PHE A 9 -2.65 12.20 -2.18
N GLU A 10 -3.44 13.22 -1.81
CA GLU A 10 -3.22 14.57 -2.35
C GLU A 10 -1.88 15.18 -1.88
N ASN A 11 -1.44 14.89 -0.65
CA ASN A 11 -0.09 15.26 -0.19
C ASN A 11 0.99 14.59 -1.05
N LEU A 12 0.87 13.27 -1.25
CA LEU A 12 1.80 12.51 -2.11
C LEU A 12 1.81 13.03 -3.53
N LYS A 13 0.65 13.41 -4.07
CA LYS A 13 0.52 13.97 -5.41
C LYS A 13 1.22 15.33 -5.52
N SER A 14 1.10 16.19 -4.51
CA SER A 14 1.86 17.45 -4.47
C SER A 14 3.37 17.18 -4.46
N LEU A 15 3.83 16.31 -3.56
CA LEU A 15 5.24 15.95 -3.44
C LEU A 15 5.79 15.30 -4.72
N SER A 16 4.99 14.46 -5.37
CA SER A 16 5.35 13.78 -6.62
C SER A 16 5.60 14.76 -7.77
N LYS A 17 4.81 15.85 -7.85
CA LYS A 17 5.02 16.91 -8.82
C LYS A 17 6.31 17.66 -8.55
N GLU A 18 6.61 17.98 -7.30
CA GLU A 18 7.86 18.64 -6.91
C GLU A 18 9.09 17.79 -7.25
N LYS A 19 8.98 16.47 -7.05
CA LYS A 19 10.06 15.51 -7.30
C LYS A 19 10.14 15.02 -8.76
N GLY A 20 9.20 15.40 -9.62
CA GLY A 20 9.14 14.92 -11.01
C GLY A 20 8.85 13.41 -11.12
N VAL A 21 8.19 12.83 -10.11
CA VAL A 21 7.85 11.41 -10.06
C VAL A 21 6.37 11.23 -10.39
N SER A 22 6.05 10.32 -11.29
CA SER A 22 4.65 9.97 -11.54
C SER A 22 4.16 8.97 -10.50
N ILE A 23 3.04 9.30 -9.86
CA ILE A 23 2.31 8.36 -9.00
C ILE A 23 0.88 8.16 -9.51
N SER A 24 0.28 7.02 -9.18
CA SER A 24 -1.12 6.73 -9.53
C SER A 24 -1.86 6.07 -8.37
N LEU A 25 -3.11 6.47 -8.18
CA LEU A 25 -4.02 5.91 -7.18
C LEU A 25 -4.81 4.76 -7.80
N MET A 26 -4.93 3.66 -7.05
CA MET A 26 -5.89 2.59 -7.32
C MET A 26 -6.77 2.46 -6.08
N GLU A 27 -8.03 2.86 -6.22
CA GLU A 27 -9.03 2.67 -5.17
C GLU A 27 -9.45 1.20 -5.10
N THR A 28 -9.70 0.70 -3.90
CA THR A 28 -10.20 -0.66 -3.68
C THR A 28 -11.68 -0.63 -3.28
N MET A 29 -12.32 -1.79 -3.28
CA MET A 29 -13.69 -1.94 -2.73
C MET A 29 -13.71 -1.76 -1.21
N VAL A 30 -12.56 -1.79 -0.54
CA VAL A 30 -12.43 -1.58 0.91
C VAL A 30 -12.12 -0.11 1.18
N GLU A 31 -13.04 0.58 1.86
CA GLU A 31 -12.97 2.04 2.01
C GLU A 31 -11.66 2.54 2.65
N HIS A 32 -11.12 1.77 3.60
CA HIS A 32 -9.92 2.09 4.36
C HIS A 32 -8.63 1.58 3.70
N VAL A 33 -8.67 1.14 2.44
CA VAL A 33 -7.49 0.63 1.73
C VAL A 33 -7.39 1.24 0.34
N ILE A 34 -6.22 1.78 0.01
CA ILE A 34 -5.85 2.21 -1.33
C ILE A 34 -4.49 1.65 -1.72
N PHE A 35 -4.23 1.55 -3.02
CA PHE A 35 -2.88 1.34 -3.52
C PHE A 35 -2.36 2.59 -4.20
N VAL A 36 -1.08 2.88 -3.97
CA VAL A 36 -0.33 3.93 -4.64
C VAL A 36 0.80 3.27 -5.41
N SER A 37 0.89 3.57 -6.70
CA SER A 37 1.94 3.05 -7.57
C SER A 37 2.86 4.16 -8.06
N SER A 38 4.14 3.82 -8.24
CA SER A 38 5.10 4.62 -9.01
C SER A 38 5.88 3.69 -9.94
N GLY A 39 5.54 3.70 -11.22
CA GLY A 39 6.04 2.73 -12.19
C GLY A 39 5.70 1.29 -11.77
N LYS A 40 6.74 0.46 -11.54
CA LYS A 40 6.59 -0.94 -11.10
C LYS A 40 6.46 -1.12 -9.59
N LYS A 41 6.54 -0.03 -8.82
CA LYS A 41 6.50 -0.08 -7.35
C LYS A 41 5.08 0.13 -6.88
N LEU A 42 4.60 -0.74 -5.98
CA LEU A 42 3.25 -0.71 -5.44
C LEU A 42 3.29 -0.67 -3.91
N VAL A 43 2.60 0.31 -3.33
CA VAL A 43 2.39 0.48 -1.89
C VAL A 43 0.91 0.37 -1.57
N CYS A 44 0.55 -0.42 -0.58
CA CYS A 44 -0.77 -0.45 0.04
C CYS A 44 -0.78 0.50 1.25
N LEU A 45 -1.75 1.39 1.29
CA LEU A 45 -2.03 2.25 2.44
C LEU A 45 -3.36 1.82 3.06
N ALA A 46 -3.31 1.42 4.33
CA ALA A 46 -4.47 0.92 5.06
C ALA A 46 -4.68 1.72 6.35
N ILE A 47 -5.89 2.23 6.57
CA ILE A 47 -6.26 2.83 7.84
C ILE A 47 -6.83 1.76 8.76
N GLN A 48 -6.19 1.58 9.90
CA GLN A 48 -6.75 0.83 11.01
C GLN A 48 -7.42 1.82 11.97
N GLU A 49 -8.74 1.77 12.05
CA GLU A 49 -9.50 2.59 12.98
C GLU A 49 -9.33 2.07 14.41
N GLY A 50 -8.82 2.93 15.28
CA GLY A 50 -8.65 2.63 16.70
C GLY A 50 -9.69 3.37 17.54
N LYS A 51 -9.85 2.96 18.80
CA LYS A 51 -10.78 3.63 19.74
C LYS A 51 -10.41 5.08 20.06
N ILE A 52 -9.13 5.44 19.93
CA ILE A 52 -8.58 6.76 20.30
C ILE A 52 -7.90 7.41 19.09
N HIS A 53 -7.07 6.66 18.37
CA HIS A 53 -6.35 7.14 17.20
C HIS A 53 -6.45 6.15 16.05
N ASN A 54 -6.61 6.67 14.84
CA ASN A 54 -6.48 5.90 13.62
C ASN A 54 -5.00 5.74 13.28
N MET A 55 -4.59 4.55 12.88
CA MET A 55 -3.23 4.27 12.43
C MET A 55 -3.21 4.08 10.91
N LEU A 56 -2.31 4.79 10.24
CA LEU A 56 -1.99 4.53 8.84
C LEU A 56 -0.90 3.46 8.79
N ASN A 57 -1.24 2.28 8.29
CA ASN A 57 -0.28 1.22 8.00
C ASN A 57 0.09 1.27 6.51
N CYS A 58 1.39 1.18 6.23
CA CYS A 58 1.92 1.17 4.89
C CYS A 58 2.58 -0.18 4.62
N PHE A 59 2.34 -0.76 3.45
CA PHE A 59 2.96 -2.03 3.05
C PHE A 59 3.49 -1.91 1.62
N ARG A 60 4.70 -2.39 1.36
CA ARG A 60 5.09 -2.69 -0.03
C ARG A 60 4.52 -4.04 -0.42
N VAL A 61 4.09 -4.16 -1.66
CA VAL A 61 3.55 -5.42 -2.19
C VAL A 61 4.65 -6.17 -2.92
N ASN A 62 4.95 -7.39 -2.49
CA ASN A 62 5.85 -8.30 -3.20
C ASN A 62 5.08 -9.07 -4.29
N LEU A 63 4.91 -8.44 -5.46
CA LEU A 63 4.17 -9.01 -6.57
C LEU A 63 4.69 -10.38 -7.01
N LYS A 64 6.01 -10.63 -6.94
CA LYS A 64 6.59 -11.94 -7.28
C LYS A 64 6.16 -13.04 -6.31
N LYS A 65 6.05 -12.70 -5.01
CA LYS A 65 5.58 -13.66 -4.01
C LYS A 65 4.09 -13.93 -4.19
N TRP A 66 3.31 -12.90 -4.56
CA TRP A 66 1.90 -13.05 -4.91
C TRP A 66 1.71 -13.96 -6.15
N GLU A 67 2.43 -13.69 -7.24
CA GLU A 67 2.40 -14.50 -8.47
C GLU A 67 2.76 -15.98 -8.18
N TRP A 68 3.76 -16.22 -7.33
CA TRP A 68 4.10 -17.57 -6.89
C TRP A 68 2.97 -18.21 -6.08
N ALA A 69 2.37 -17.48 -5.13
CA ALA A 69 1.28 -17.99 -4.31
C ALA A 69 0.07 -18.40 -5.17
N GLU A 70 -0.29 -17.58 -6.16
CA GLU A 70 -1.35 -17.91 -7.11
C GLU A 70 -1.03 -19.18 -7.91
N ALA A 71 0.22 -19.37 -8.31
CA ALA A 71 0.65 -20.58 -9.03
C ALA A 71 0.59 -21.86 -8.18
N GLU A 72 0.76 -21.75 -6.87
CA GLU A 72 0.59 -22.86 -5.91
C GLU A 72 -0.89 -23.12 -5.54
N GLY A 73 -1.82 -22.31 -6.09
CA GLY A 73 -3.26 -22.44 -5.86
C GLY A 73 -3.81 -21.60 -4.71
N PHE A 74 -2.99 -20.78 -4.05
CA PHE A 74 -3.50 -19.85 -3.04
C PHE A 74 -4.34 -18.76 -3.71
N ASN A 75 -5.46 -18.44 -3.10
CA ASN A 75 -6.37 -17.40 -3.59
C ASN A 75 -7.02 -16.66 -2.41
N LEU A 76 -7.62 -15.50 -2.70
CA LEU A 76 -8.23 -14.65 -1.69
C LEU A 76 -9.53 -15.23 -1.10
N GLU A 77 -10.24 -16.08 -1.83
CA GLU A 77 -11.53 -16.66 -1.39
C GLU A 77 -11.34 -17.74 -0.33
N GLU A 78 -10.32 -18.59 -0.50
CA GLU A 78 -9.95 -19.64 0.45
C GLU A 78 -9.08 -19.12 1.61
N GLY A 79 -8.55 -17.90 1.46
CA GLY A 79 -7.70 -17.25 2.44
C GLY A 79 -6.21 -17.59 2.23
N ILE A 80 -5.35 -16.66 2.66
CA ILE A 80 -3.90 -16.80 2.58
C ILE A 80 -3.38 -17.01 4.00
N PRO A 81 -2.52 -18.01 4.26
CA PRO A 81 -1.88 -18.17 5.56
C PRO A 81 -1.16 -16.90 6.01
N ASP A 82 -1.21 -16.57 7.30
CA ASP A 82 -0.62 -15.34 7.84
C ASP A 82 0.87 -15.21 7.49
N SER A 83 1.63 -16.31 7.59
CA SER A 83 3.05 -16.35 7.23
C SER A 83 3.31 -15.93 5.78
N LEU A 84 2.46 -16.37 4.86
CA LEU A 84 2.56 -16.00 3.44
C LEU A 84 2.10 -14.57 3.21
N SER A 85 1.06 -14.13 3.93
CA SER A 85 0.58 -12.75 3.89
C SER A 85 1.66 -11.75 4.32
N GLU A 86 2.46 -12.07 5.34
CA GLU A 86 3.61 -11.25 5.79
C GLU A 86 4.74 -11.18 4.73
N GLU A 87 4.93 -12.22 3.93
CA GLU A 87 5.88 -12.22 2.81
C GLU A 87 5.39 -11.42 1.59
N ILE A 88 4.07 -11.33 1.40
CA ILE A 88 3.42 -10.59 0.31
C ILE A 88 3.27 -9.11 0.67
N LEU A 89 2.75 -8.82 1.86
CA LEU A 89 2.51 -7.47 2.38
C LEU A 89 3.60 -7.11 3.39
N ILE A 90 4.70 -6.59 2.89
CA ILE A 90 5.85 -6.28 3.72
C ILE A 90 5.64 -4.89 4.33
N LYS A 91 5.45 -4.86 5.65
CA LYS A 91 5.19 -3.61 6.40
C LYS A 91 6.35 -2.64 6.29
N LEU A 92 6.01 -1.37 6.04
CA LEU A 92 6.91 -0.23 6.10
C LEU A 92 6.61 0.51 7.40
N ASN A 93 7.63 0.63 8.26
CA ASN A 93 7.44 1.05 9.65
C ASN A 93 7.45 2.56 9.82
N THR A 94 7.97 3.28 8.84
CA THR A 94 8.13 4.73 8.90
C THR A 94 7.60 5.39 7.62
N PRO A 95 7.21 6.67 7.68
CA PRO A 95 6.85 7.42 6.49
C PRO A 95 7.97 7.46 5.45
N ASP A 96 9.20 7.65 5.91
CA ASP A 96 10.39 7.74 5.05
C ASP A 96 10.60 6.46 4.23
N GLU A 97 10.32 5.28 4.80
CA GLU A 97 10.45 4.01 4.09
C GLU A 97 9.54 3.92 2.86
N TYR A 98 8.26 4.31 2.97
CA TYR A 98 7.36 4.25 1.81
C TYR A 98 7.55 5.40 0.84
N LEU A 99 7.91 6.59 1.32
CA LEU A 99 8.27 7.72 0.47
C LEU A 99 9.53 7.40 -0.35
N SER A 100 10.59 6.90 0.30
CA SER A 100 11.80 6.45 -0.38
C SER A 100 11.52 5.31 -1.36
N TYR A 101 10.68 4.34 -0.97
CA TYR A 101 10.27 3.28 -1.86
C TYR A 101 9.57 3.84 -3.11
N LEU A 102 8.65 4.78 -2.98
CA LEU A 102 7.99 5.47 -4.10
C LEU A 102 8.91 6.43 -4.87
N GLY A 103 10.13 6.70 -4.40
CA GLY A 103 11.06 7.65 -5.01
C GLY A 103 10.75 9.12 -4.71
N LEU A 104 10.01 9.39 -3.63
CA LEU A 104 9.55 10.72 -3.21
C LEU A 104 10.43 11.38 -2.14
N LEU A 105 11.39 10.64 -1.59
CA LEU A 105 12.41 11.14 -0.67
C LEU A 105 13.73 11.29 -1.42
#